data_AF-S4RW46-F1
#
_entry.id   AF-S4RW46-F1
#
_cell.length_a   1.000
_cell.length_b   1.000
_cell.length_c   1.000
_cell.angle_alpha   90.00
_cell.angle_beta   90.00
_cell.angle_gamma   90.00
#
_symmetry.space_group_name_H-M   'P 1'
#
loop_
_entity.id
_entity.type
_entity.pdbx_description
1 polymer ?
#
loop_
_entity_poly.entity_id
_entity_poly.type
_entity_poly.pdbx_seq_one_letter_code
_entity_poly.pdbx_strand_id
1 'polypeptide(L)'
;EERAQLIREKVEEAAQQKEKLRKLQKKVETLEQSLRLMAREFEEERAVARAQWQSESQADRAEVVQLRHATELRAREMNRVKKLARNILDQRSDVEAFFLEALAQVQEEVAASRAHYKRAAQHAYQRKLQGALAGREEYPRVRTFGKLQHSTNSVYRDVEEAEKWNNITAEKVDICDLTWEQKERVLRVLFAKMNGEMSSRKTLKTKMILSAPAGGIPSVKNAQQDSIADAEAHNLTFITQGTSDSSPAGGLSLPAIRTG
;
A
#
# COMPACT_ATOMS: atom_id res chain seq x y z
N GLU A 1 -2.23 90.17 -67.60
CA GLU A 1 -3.31 89.39 -66.98
C GLU A 1 -2.87 87.97 -66.58
N GLU A 2 -2.10 87.28 -67.43
CA GLU A 2 -1.57 85.92 -67.18
C GLU A 2 -0.79 85.75 -65.86
N ARG A 3 0.13 86.67 -65.53
CA ARG A 3 0.86 86.61 -64.24
C ARG A 3 -0.05 86.68 -63.02
N ALA A 4 -1.14 87.43 -63.09
CA ALA A 4 -2.10 87.54 -61.99
C ALA A 4 -2.95 86.27 -61.85
N GLN A 5 -3.25 85.59 -62.96
CA GLN A 5 -3.93 84.29 -62.95
C GLN A 5 -3.02 83.19 -62.37
N LEU A 6 -1.74 83.15 -62.76
CA LEU A 6 -0.77 82.19 -62.23
C LEU A 6 -0.54 82.35 -60.71
N ILE A 7 -0.51 83.59 -60.22
CA ILE A 7 -0.42 83.88 -58.78
C ILE A 7 -1.67 83.38 -58.05
N ARG A 8 -2.87 83.58 -58.62
CA ARG A 8 -4.12 83.08 -58.03
C ARG A 8 -4.14 81.55 -57.95
N GLU A 9 -3.74 80.87 -59.01
CA GLU A 9 -3.66 79.40 -59.05
C GLU A 9 -2.65 78.87 -58.00
N LYS A 10 -1.47 79.48 -57.89
CA LYS A 10 -0.48 79.09 -56.86
C LYS A 10 -0.98 79.34 -55.44
N VAL A 11 -1.73 80.40 -55.21
CA VAL A 11 -2.37 80.70 -53.92
C VAL A 11 -3.46 79.67 -53.61
N GLU A 12 -4.26 79.27 -54.60
CA GLU A 12 -5.27 78.22 -54.45
C GLU A 12 -4.65 76.85 -54.19
N GLU A 13 -3.59 76.48 -54.90
CA GLU A 13 -2.81 75.25 -54.65
C GLU A 13 -2.23 75.25 -53.22
N ALA A 14 -1.62 76.35 -52.79
CA ALA A 14 -1.07 76.49 -51.43
C ALA A 14 -2.17 76.39 -50.36
N ALA A 15 -3.36 76.95 -50.61
CA ALA A 15 -4.51 76.84 -49.73
C ALA A 15 -5.01 75.38 -49.63
N GLN A 16 -5.09 74.67 -50.74
CA GLN A 16 -5.47 73.25 -50.78
C GLN A 16 -4.43 72.37 -50.05
N GLN A 17 -3.14 72.63 -50.24
CA GLN A 17 -2.06 71.93 -49.54
C GLN A 17 -2.14 72.17 -48.03
N LYS A 18 -2.36 73.42 -47.59
CA LYS A 18 -2.51 73.75 -46.17
C LYS A 18 -3.70 73.03 -45.53
N GLU A 19 -4.82 72.90 -46.23
CA GLU A 19 -5.98 72.15 -45.73
C GLU A 19 -5.71 70.64 -45.65
N LYS A 20 -4.98 70.07 -46.62
CA LYS A 20 -4.53 68.67 -46.54
C LYS A 20 -3.60 68.45 -45.34
N LEU A 21 -2.67 69.36 -45.11
CA LEU A 21 -1.72 69.32 -43.98
C LEU A 21 -2.46 69.41 -42.65
N ARG A 22 -3.48 70.29 -42.55
CA ARG A 22 -4.35 70.40 -41.38
C ARG A 22 -5.15 69.12 -41.12
N LYS A 23 -5.70 68.49 -42.17
CA LYS A 23 -6.42 67.21 -42.05
C LYS A 23 -5.50 66.08 -41.59
N LEU A 24 -4.27 66.02 -42.11
CA LEU A 24 -3.24 65.06 -41.68
C LEU A 24 -2.84 65.28 -40.22
N GLN A 25 -2.59 66.52 -39.80
CA GLN A 25 -2.28 66.84 -38.40
C GLN A 25 -3.36 66.37 -37.44
N LYS A 26 -4.64 66.65 -37.74
CA LYS A 26 -5.75 66.15 -36.92
C LYS A 26 -5.80 64.62 -36.85
N LYS A 27 -5.54 63.93 -37.97
CA LYS A 27 -5.48 62.47 -37.97
C LYS A 27 -4.34 61.96 -37.09
N VAL A 28 -3.15 62.57 -37.19
CA VAL A 28 -2.01 62.24 -36.34
C VAL A 28 -2.36 62.45 -34.86
N GLU A 29 -2.95 63.59 -34.50
CA GLU A 29 -3.39 63.86 -33.13
C GLU A 29 -4.40 62.82 -32.61
N THR A 30 -5.39 62.44 -33.43
CA THR A 30 -6.36 61.41 -33.04
C THR A 30 -5.72 60.03 -32.87
N LEU A 31 -4.77 59.67 -33.73
CA LEU A 31 -4.05 58.39 -33.65
C LEU A 31 -3.12 58.37 -32.44
N GLU A 32 -2.42 59.45 -32.14
CA GLU A 32 -1.59 59.57 -30.94
C GLU A 32 -2.43 59.45 -29.68
N GLN A 33 -3.61 60.07 -29.64
CA GLN A 33 -4.53 59.94 -28.51
C GLN A 33 -5.01 58.49 -28.35
N SER A 34 -5.43 57.84 -29.44
CA SER A 34 -5.82 56.42 -29.41
C SER A 34 -4.68 55.51 -28.97
N LEU A 35 -3.45 55.73 -29.45
CA LEU A 35 -2.28 54.96 -29.05
C LEU A 35 -1.94 55.15 -27.58
N ARG A 36 -2.03 56.39 -27.06
CA ARG A 36 -1.82 56.66 -25.63
C ARG A 36 -2.85 55.93 -24.75
N LEU A 37 -4.10 55.84 -25.19
CA LEU A 37 -5.14 55.09 -24.47
C LEU A 37 -4.83 53.59 -24.50
N MET A 38 -4.55 53.02 -25.68
CA MET A 38 -4.20 51.59 -25.79
C MET A 38 -2.94 51.24 -24.98
N ALA A 39 -1.93 52.10 -24.95
CA ALA A 39 -0.73 51.88 -24.16
C ALA A 39 -1.03 51.83 -22.65
N ARG A 40 -1.92 52.71 -22.17
CA ARG A 40 -2.35 52.72 -20.76
C ARG A 40 -3.15 51.47 -20.41
N GLU A 41 -4.14 51.11 -21.22
CA GLU A 41 -4.95 49.91 -21.04
C GLU A 41 -4.06 48.66 -20.99
N PHE A 42 -3.08 48.56 -21.89
CA PHE A 42 -2.14 47.44 -21.91
C PHE A 42 -1.24 47.39 -20.67
N GLU A 43 -0.80 48.54 -20.15
CA GLU A 43 -0.02 48.60 -18.91
C GLU A 43 -0.84 48.18 -17.69
N GLU A 44 -2.10 48.62 -17.62
CA GLU A 44 -3.06 48.25 -16.58
C GLU A 44 -3.37 46.75 -16.60
N GLU A 45 -3.71 46.20 -17.77
CA GLU A 45 -3.94 44.77 -17.95
C GLU A 45 -2.71 43.95 -17.55
N ARG A 46 -1.51 44.38 -17.96
CA ARG A 46 -0.27 43.73 -17.54
C ARG A 46 -0.04 43.81 -16.03
N ALA A 47 -0.40 44.92 -15.39
CA ALA A 47 -0.26 45.08 -13.94
C ALA A 47 -1.23 44.17 -13.18
N VAL A 48 -2.49 44.11 -13.61
CA VAL A 48 -3.53 43.23 -13.03
C VAL A 48 -3.13 41.77 -13.20
N ALA A 49 -2.74 41.37 -14.42
CA ALA A 49 -2.28 40.02 -14.68
C ALA A 49 -1.11 39.66 -13.75
N ARG A 50 -0.06 40.50 -13.69
CA ARG A 50 1.08 40.24 -12.79
C ARG A 50 0.67 40.12 -11.33
N ALA A 51 -0.24 40.95 -10.85
CA ALA A 51 -0.73 40.88 -9.47
C ALA A 51 -1.49 39.57 -9.21
N GLN A 52 -2.34 39.14 -10.15
CA GLN A 52 -3.05 37.86 -10.07
C GLN A 52 -2.07 36.69 -10.05
N TRP A 53 -1.13 36.64 -11.00
CA TRP A 53 -0.07 35.61 -11.04
C TRP A 53 0.74 35.55 -9.75
N GLN A 54 1.06 36.70 -9.15
CA GLN A 54 1.77 36.75 -7.88
C GLN A 54 0.93 36.22 -6.72
N SER A 55 -0.36 36.58 -6.67
CA SER A 55 -1.30 36.11 -5.65
C SER A 55 -1.51 34.60 -5.74
N GLU A 56 -1.76 34.08 -6.95
CA GLU A 56 -1.91 32.65 -7.22
C GLU A 56 -0.63 31.89 -6.87
N SER A 57 0.54 32.37 -7.31
CA SER A 57 1.82 31.73 -7.00
C SER A 57 2.11 31.69 -5.48
N GLN A 58 1.68 32.72 -4.74
CA GLN A 58 1.79 32.72 -3.28
C GLN A 58 0.83 31.70 -2.63
N ALA A 59 -0.40 31.59 -3.12
CA ALA A 59 -1.37 30.60 -2.66
C ALA A 59 -0.86 29.17 -2.93
N ASP A 60 -0.38 28.89 -4.14
CA ASP A 60 0.18 27.60 -4.52
C ASP A 60 1.38 27.22 -3.64
N ARG A 61 2.27 28.18 -3.36
CA ARG A 61 3.41 27.95 -2.46
C ARG A 61 2.97 27.61 -1.05
N ALA A 62 1.93 28.27 -0.53
CA ALA A 62 1.38 27.97 0.78
C ALA A 62 0.76 26.57 0.82
N GLU A 63 0.03 26.18 -0.22
CA GLU A 63 -0.56 24.84 -0.34
C GLU A 63 0.52 23.76 -0.40
N VAL A 64 1.57 23.96 -1.20
CA VAL A 64 2.70 23.02 -1.29
C VAL A 64 3.35 22.81 0.08
N VAL A 65 3.51 23.87 0.89
CA VAL A 65 4.04 23.75 2.25
C VAL A 65 3.09 22.95 3.15
N GLN A 66 1.79 23.21 3.08
CA GLN A 66 0.79 22.47 3.86
C GLN A 66 0.76 20.98 3.49
N LEU A 67 0.77 20.66 2.19
CA LEU A 67 0.81 19.29 1.70
C LEU A 67 2.10 18.57 2.10
N ARG A 68 3.25 19.24 2.03
CA ARG A 68 4.52 18.71 2.52
C ARG A 68 4.48 18.40 4.01
N HIS A 69 3.90 19.29 4.81
CA HIS A 69 3.76 19.05 6.24
C HIS A 69 2.81 17.88 6.55
N ALA A 70 1.67 17.82 5.87
CA ALA A 70 0.71 16.74 6.01
C ALA A 70 1.32 15.37 5.64
N THR A 71 2.07 15.32 4.55
CA THR A 71 2.76 14.09 4.11
C THR A 71 3.84 13.67 5.13
N GLU A 72 4.58 14.61 5.71
CA GLU A 72 5.56 14.32 6.76
C GLU A 72 4.88 13.74 8.03
N LEU A 73 3.77 14.34 8.47
CA LEU A 73 2.98 13.83 9.59
C LEU A 73 2.48 12.41 9.32
N ARG A 74 1.94 12.15 8.11
CA ARG A 74 1.52 10.81 7.69
C ARG A 74 2.68 9.81 7.67
N ALA A 75 3.87 10.22 7.24
CA ALA A 75 5.06 9.37 7.28
C ALA A 75 5.47 9.01 8.71
N ARG A 76 5.38 9.96 9.66
CA ARG A 76 5.66 9.71 11.08
C ARG A 76 4.65 8.75 11.70
N GLU A 77 3.36 8.92 11.42
CA GLU A 77 2.30 7.99 11.84
C GLU A 77 2.54 6.58 11.27
N MET A 78 2.82 6.48 9.98
CA MET A 78 3.14 5.22 9.33
C MET A 78 4.37 4.55 9.94
N ASN A 79 5.40 5.31 10.30
CA ASN A 79 6.57 4.77 11.00
C ASN A 79 6.24 4.26 12.41
N ARG A 80 5.32 4.92 13.13
CA ARG A 80 4.81 4.43 14.42
C ARG A 80 4.05 3.11 14.25
N VAL A 81 3.17 3.03 13.24
CA VAL A 81 2.43 1.80 12.91
C VAL A 81 3.39 0.67 12.53
N LYS A 82 4.41 0.94 11.71
CA LYS A 82 5.44 -0.04 11.35
C LYS A 82 6.19 -0.56 12.58
N LYS A 83 6.59 0.32 13.51
CA LYS A 83 7.24 -0.09 14.77
C LYS A 83 6.31 -0.95 15.63
N LEU A 84 5.04 -0.56 15.75
CA LEU A 84 4.07 -1.35 16.50
C LEU A 84 3.84 -2.72 15.86
N ALA A 85 3.68 -2.79 14.54
CA ALA A 85 3.54 -4.03 13.81
C ALA A 85 4.76 -4.93 13.98
N ARG A 86 5.97 -4.36 13.94
CA ARG A 86 7.22 -5.07 14.23
C ARG A 86 7.22 -5.65 15.64
N ASN A 87 6.90 -4.84 16.66
CA ASN A 87 6.82 -5.31 18.04
C ASN A 87 5.80 -6.44 18.23
N ILE A 88 4.62 -6.35 17.59
CA ILE A 88 3.61 -7.42 17.64
C ILE A 88 4.16 -8.71 17.00
N LEU A 89 4.87 -8.60 15.88
CA LEU A 89 5.50 -9.76 15.24
C LEU A 89 6.60 -10.37 16.12
N ASP A 90 7.48 -9.54 16.68
CA ASP A 90 8.56 -9.99 17.55
C ASP A 90 7.98 -10.69 18.81
N GLN A 91 6.97 -10.08 19.46
CA GLN A 91 6.24 -10.70 20.58
C GLN A 91 5.57 -12.02 20.20
N ARG A 92 4.96 -12.10 19.01
CA ARG A 92 4.37 -13.34 18.51
C ARG A 92 5.44 -14.40 18.30
N SER A 93 6.57 -14.05 17.70
CA SER A 93 7.69 -14.96 17.49
C SER A 93 8.27 -15.46 18.81
N ASP A 94 8.41 -14.62 19.83
CA ASP A 94 8.85 -15.02 21.17
C ASP A 94 7.88 -16.03 21.80
N VAL A 95 6.57 -15.77 21.67
CA VAL A 95 5.52 -16.66 22.18
C VAL A 95 5.51 -17.99 21.41
N GLU A 96 5.66 -17.96 20.09
CA GLU A 96 5.77 -19.18 19.27
C GLU A 96 7.00 -20.01 19.66
N ALA A 97 8.16 -19.38 19.85
CA ALA A 97 9.37 -20.05 20.32
C ALA A 97 9.17 -20.69 21.69
N PHE A 98 8.57 -19.97 22.64
CA PHE A 98 8.24 -20.49 23.97
C PHE A 98 7.30 -21.71 23.90
N PHE A 99 6.26 -21.67 23.06
CA PHE A 99 5.35 -22.82 22.92
C PHE A 99 6.01 -24.03 22.28
N LEU A 100 6.88 -23.83 21.29
CA LEU A 100 7.65 -24.91 20.68
C LEU A 100 8.61 -25.55 21.70
N GLU A 101 9.27 -24.73 22.52
CA GLU A 101 10.12 -25.21 23.61
C GLU A 101 9.32 -25.98 24.67
N ALA A 102 8.17 -25.43 25.12
CA ALA A 102 7.30 -26.11 26.06
C ALA A 102 6.77 -27.45 25.51
N LEU A 103 6.43 -27.52 24.22
CA LEU A 103 6.04 -28.76 23.56
C LEU A 103 7.19 -29.76 23.52
N ALA A 104 8.42 -29.32 23.21
CA ALA A 104 9.59 -30.18 23.20
C ALA A 104 9.88 -30.76 24.60
N GLN A 105 9.84 -29.91 25.64
CA GLN A 105 10.00 -30.34 27.03
C GLN A 105 8.95 -31.36 27.45
N VAL A 106 7.67 -31.12 27.11
CA VAL A 106 6.60 -32.06 27.40
C VAL A 106 6.80 -33.39 26.66
N GLN A 107 7.22 -33.38 25.40
CA GLN A 107 7.49 -34.61 24.66
C GLN A 107 8.64 -35.42 25.27
N GLU A 108 9.70 -34.76 25.73
CA GLU A 108 10.81 -35.39 26.43
C GLU A 108 10.35 -36.02 27.75
N GLU A 109 9.56 -35.30 28.54
CA GLU A 109 9.02 -35.78 29.81
C GLU A 109 7.99 -36.91 29.62
N VAL A 110 7.20 -36.88 28.55
CA VAL A 110 6.37 -38.02 28.12
C VAL A 110 7.24 -39.25 27.81
N ALA A 111 8.33 -39.08 27.06
CA ALA A 111 9.23 -40.19 26.76
C ALA A 111 9.92 -40.74 28.02
N ALA A 112 10.38 -39.85 28.91
CA ALA A 112 11.02 -40.20 30.17
C ALA A 112 10.06 -40.92 31.12
N SER A 113 8.85 -40.41 31.30
CA SER A 113 7.82 -41.00 32.16
C SER A 113 7.39 -42.39 31.65
N ARG A 114 7.21 -42.57 30.34
CA ARG A 114 6.94 -43.89 29.73
C ARG A 114 8.09 -44.87 29.95
N ALA A 115 9.33 -44.43 29.78
CA ALA A 115 10.50 -45.27 30.02
C ALA A 115 10.62 -45.67 31.50
N HIS A 116 10.40 -44.72 32.41
CA HIS A 116 10.40 -44.95 33.84
C HIS A 116 9.30 -45.93 34.25
N TYR A 117 8.06 -45.71 33.80
CA TYR A 117 6.93 -46.61 34.06
C TYR A 117 7.21 -48.04 33.60
N LYS A 118 7.78 -48.19 32.39
CA LYS A 118 8.18 -49.51 31.88
C LYS A 118 9.20 -50.20 32.76
N ARG A 119 10.27 -49.50 33.17
CA ARG A 119 11.30 -50.07 34.06
C ARG A 119 10.74 -50.41 35.44
N ALA A 120 9.93 -49.52 36.02
CA ALA A 120 9.29 -49.74 37.32
C ALA A 120 8.35 -50.95 37.29
N ALA A 121 7.51 -51.08 36.25
CA ALA A 121 6.63 -52.23 36.07
C ALA A 121 7.41 -53.55 35.88
N GLN A 122 8.52 -53.53 35.13
CA GLN A 122 9.42 -54.67 34.99
C GLN A 122 10.02 -55.10 36.33
N HIS A 123 10.56 -54.14 37.07
CA HIS A 123 11.18 -54.39 38.36
C HIS A 123 10.15 -54.92 39.40
N ALA A 124 8.95 -54.34 39.43
CA ALA A 124 7.88 -54.79 40.31
C ALA A 124 7.42 -56.22 39.98
N TYR A 125 7.31 -56.57 38.70
CA TYR A 125 6.99 -57.93 38.26
C TYR A 125 8.07 -58.93 38.66
N GLN A 126 9.35 -58.60 38.39
CA GLN A 126 10.49 -59.45 38.71
C GLN A 126 10.61 -59.69 40.23
N ARG A 127 10.39 -58.66 41.05
CA ARG A 127 10.40 -58.76 42.51
C ARG A 127 9.33 -59.71 43.02
N LYS A 128 8.09 -59.59 42.52
CA LYS A 128 6.98 -60.49 42.88
C LYS A 128 7.26 -61.93 42.44
N LEU A 129 7.83 -62.11 41.25
CA LEU A 129 8.21 -63.43 40.75
C LEU A 129 9.26 -64.09 41.66
N GLN A 130 10.27 -63.34 42.10
CA GLN A 130 11.28 -63.83 43.06
C GLN A 130 10.69 -64.17 44.43
N GLY A 131 9.75 -63.36 44.94
CA GLY A 131 9.04 -63.63 46.20
C GLY A 131 8.16 -64.89 46.13
N ALA A 132 7.50 -65.11 44.99
CA ALA A 132 6.71 -66.32 44.75
C ALA A 132 7.58 -67.57 44.60
N LEU A 133 8.73 -67.46 43.92
CA LEU A 133 9.72 -68.54 43.84
C LEU A 133 10.26 -68.92 45.22
N ALA A 134 10.39 -67.96 46.14
CA ALA A 134 10.77 -68.19 47.53
C ALA A 134 9.62 -68.71 48.42
N GLY A 135 8.43 -68.96 47.85
CA GLY A 135 7.26 -69.48 48.56
C GLY A 135 6.57 -68.49 49.50
N ARG A 136 6.89 -67.20 49.42
CA ARG A 136 6.34 -66.15 50.30
C ARG A 136 5.10 -65.46 49.74
N GLU A 137 4.95 -65.46 48.42
CA GLU A 137 3.89 -64.74 47.69
C GLU A 137 3.30 -65.62 46.56
N GLU A 138 2.18 -65.20 45.97
CA GLU A 138 1.58 -65.85 44.79
C GLU A 138 2.28 -65.41 43.49
N TYR A 139 2.34 -66.31 42.50
CA TYR A 139 2.94 -66.02 41.20
C TYR A 139 2.21 -64.88 40.48
N PRO A 140 2.92 -63.83 40.02
CA PRO A 140 2.29 -62.73 39.31
C PRO A 140 1.80 -63.17 37.93
N ARG A 141 0.60 -62.70 37.52
CA ARG A 141 0.03 -62.97 36.19
C ARG A 141 1.00 -62.55 35.08
N VAL A 142 1.14 -63.40 34.06
CA VAL A 142 2.03 -63.16 32.91
C VAL A 142 1.74 -61.79 32.31
N ARG A 143 2.79 -60.97 32.25
CA ARG A 143 2.75 -59.60 31.75
C ARG A 143 3.88 -59.39 30.76
N THR A 144 3.56 -58.74 29.65
CA THR A 144 4.49 -58.52 28.54
C THR A 144 5.00 -57.08 28.52
N PHE A 145 6.27 -56.92 28.14
CA PHE A 145 6.96 -55.63 28.12
C PHE A 145 7.39 -55.20 26.71
N GLY A 146 7.03 -55.99 25.69
CA GLY A 146 7.21 -55.69 24.28
C GLY A 146 5.90 -55.21 23.64
N LYS A 147 6.01 -54.49 22.51
CA LYS A 147 4.86 -54.15 21.67
C LYS A 147 4.48 -55.38 20.82
N LEU A 148 3.64 -56.24 21.36
CA LEU A 148 3.01 -57.34 20.61
C LEU A 148 1.53 -57.01 20.38
N GLN A 149 1.07 -57.12 19.13
CA GLN A 149 -0.28 -56.76 18.69
C GLN A 149 -1.39 -57.57 19.38
N HIS A 150 -1.10 -58.81 19.80
CA HIS A 150 -2.10 -59.72 20.37
C HIS A 150 -1.96 -59.91 21.89
N SER A 151 -1.18 -59.07 22.57
CA SER A 151 -0.97 -59.24 24.01
C SER A 151 -2.15 -58.72 24.84
N THR A 152 -2.80 -59.63 25.56
CA THR A 152 -3.92 -59.30 26.47
C THR A 152 -3.46 -58.74 27.81
N ASN A 153 -2.17 -58.71 28.14
CA ASN A 153 -1.65 -58.04 29.34
C ASN A 153 -0.26 -57.44 29.05
N SER A 154 -0.23 -56.21 28.53
CA SER A 154 0.99 -55.51 28.14
C SER A 154 1.10 -54.14 28.80
N VAL A 155 2.29 -53.81 29.28
CA VAL A 155 2.61 -52.46 29.80
C VAL A 155 2.36 -51.37 28.75
N TYR A 156 2.51 -51.68 27.46
CA TYR A 156 2.22 -50.72 26.40
C TYR A 156 0.74 -50.38 26.30
N ARG A 157 -0.14 -51.34 26.58
CA ARG A 157 -1.58 -51.09 26.57
C ARG A 157 -1.98 -50.13 27.68
N ASP A 158 -1.38 -50.26 28.87
CA ASP A 158 -1.62 -49.33 29.98
C ASP A 158 -1.18 -47.89 29.65
N VAL A 159 -0.09 -47.72 28.90
CA VAL A 159 0.37 -46.41 28.40
C VAL A 159 -0.60 -45.84 27.34
N GLU A 160 -1.09 -46.67 26.42
CA GLU A 160 -2.10 -46.26 25.42
C GLU A 160 -3.48 -45.97 26.05
N GLU A 161 -3.84 -46.69 27.10
CA GLU A 161 -5.05 -46.45 27.90
C GLU A 161 -4.93 -45.12 28.65
N ALA A 162 -3.75 -44.78 29.20
CA ALA A 162 -3.48 -43.48 29.81
C ALA A 162 -3.60 -42.32 28.80
N GLU A 163 -3.16 -42.51 27.56
CA GLU A 163 -3.38 -41.55 26.47
C GLU A 163 -4.87 -41.38 26.12
N LYS A 164 -5.68 -42.43 26.24
CA LYS A 164 -7.12 -42.41 25.91
C LYS A 164 -7.98 -41.99 27.11
N TRP A 165 -7.38 -41.89 28.30
CA TRP A 165 -8.08 -41.56 29.52
C TRP A 165 -8.56 -40.11 29.50
N ASN A 166 -9.88 -39.96 29.32
CA ASN A 166 -10.57 -38.67 29.29
C ASN A 166 -11.53 -38.48 30.49
N ASN A 167 -11.49 -39.35 31.50
CA ASN A 167 -12.34 -39.25 32.69
C ASN A 167 -11.83 -38.13 33.61
N ILE A 168 -12.18 -36.92 33.22
CA ILE A 168 -11.95 -35.72 34.00
C ILE A 168 -13.35 -35.21 34.36
N THR A 169 -13.79 -35.51 35.58
CA THR A 169 -15.07 -35.01 36.12
C THR A 169 -15.03 -33.49 36.12
N ALA A 170 -15.92 -32.92 35.33
CA ALA A 170 -15.93 -31.52 34.93
C ALA A 170 -16.45 -30.63 36.06
N GLU A 171 -15.55 -29.91 36.74
CA GLU A 171 -15.91 -28.59 37.24
C GLU A 171 -14.70 -27.66 37.36
N LYS A 172 -13.50 -28.19 37.64
CA LYS A 172 -12.25 -27.43 37.57
C LYS A 172 -11.06 -28.37 37.52
N VAL A 173 -10.28 -28.29 36.46
CA VAL A 173 -9.16 -29.20 36.22
C VAL A 173 -7.95 -28.31 36.10
N ASP A 174 -7.12 -28.32 37.12
CA ASP A 174 -5.90 -27.53 37.11
C ASP A 174 -4.86 -28.25 36.24
N ILE A 175 -3.99 -27.48 35.57
CA ILE A 175 -2.97 -28.03 34.67
C ILE A 175 -2.05 -29.01 35.41
N CYS A 176 -1.89 -28.84 36.74
CA CYS A 176 -1.12 -29.73 37.60
C CYS A 176 -1.65 -31.17 37.61
N ASP A 177 -2.95 -31.37 37.47
CA ASP A 177 -3.61 -32.69 37.59
C ASP A 177 -3.57 -33.50 36.29
N LEU A 178 -3.09 -32.89 35.20
CA LEU A 178 -3.00 -33.53 33.89
C LEU A 178 -1.75 -34.43 33.79
N THR A 179 -1.93 -35.60 33.18
CA THR A 179 -0.78 -36.41 32.75
C THR A 179 0.04 -35.68 31.69
N TRP A 180 1.31 -36.03 31.51
CA TRP A 180 2.17 -35.37 30.53
C TRP A 180 1.62 -35.51 29.10
N GLU A 181 0.99 -36.64 28.79
CA GLU A 181 0.28 -36.86 27.52
C GLU A 181 -0.91 -35.92 27.32
N GLN A 182 -1.64 -35.60 28.38
CA GLN A 182 -2.77 -34.65 28.32
C GLN A 182 -2.27 -33.21 28.18
N LYS A 183 -1.20 -32.84 28.90
CA LYS A 183 -0.55 -31.52 28.78
C LYS A 183 -0.06 -31.27 27.35
N GLU A 184 0.51 -32.30 26.71
CA GLU A 184 0.97 -32.24 25.32
C GLU A 184 -0.15 -31.93 24.33
N ARG A 185 -1.29 -32.61 24.47
CA ARG A 185 -2.48 -32.37 23.63
C ARG A 185 -3.06 -30.98 23.84
N VAL A 186 -3.13 -30.51 25.08
CA VAL A 186 -3.59 -29.15 25.39
C VAL A 186 -2.69 -28.13 24.72
N LEU A 187 -1.36 -28.28 24.81
CA LEU A 187 -0.42 -27.37 24.15
C LEU A 187 -0.54 -27.41 22.62
N ARG A 188 -0.68 -28.58 22.00
CA ARG A 188 -0.90 -28.69 20.55
C ARG A 188 -2.18 -27.99 20.11
N VAL A 189 -3.28 -28.20 20.84
CA VAL A 189 -4.58 -27.57 20.54
C VAL A 189 -4.52 -26.07 20.78
N LEU A 190 -3.86 -25.62 21.85
CA LEU A 190 -3.66 -24.20 22.14
C LEU A 190 -2.86 -23.52 21.04
N PHE A 191 -1.76 -24.12 20.60
CA PHE A 191 -0.93 -23.59 19.51
C PHE A 191 -1.73 -23.50 18.19
N ALA A 192 -2.46 -24.55 17.82
CA ALA A 192 -3.34 -24.54 16.65
C ALA A 192 -4.47 -23.48 16.74
N LYS A 193 -5.01 -23.28 17.95
CA LYS A 193 -6.02 -22.24 18.22
C LYS A 193 -5.44 -20.84 18.11
N MET A 194 -4.23 -20.61 18.66
CA MET A 194 -3.51 -19.33 18.56
C MET A 194 -3.13 -18.98 17.12
N ASN A 195 -2.78 -19.99 16.31
CA ASN A 195 -2.48 -19.82 14.89
C ASN A 195 -3.72 -19.73 13.99
N GLY A 196 -4.93 -19.79 14.55
CA GLY A 196 -6.18 -19.58 13.82
C GLY A 196 -6.64 -20.77 12.96
N GLU A 197 -5.99 -21.93 13.03
CA GLU A 197 -6.35 -23.13 12.24
C GLU A 197 -7.77 -23.65 12.56
N MET A 198 -8.27 -23.39 13.77
CA MET A 198 -9.59 -23.82 14.22
C MET A 198 -10.71 -22.82 13.89
N SER A 199 -10.38 -21.55 13.64
CA SER A 199 -11.37 -20.49 13.34
C SER A 199 -11.64 -20.31 11.84
N SER A 200 -10.68 -20.64 10.97
CA SER A 200 -10.79 -20.49 9.51
C SER A 200 -11.83 -21.41 8.85
N ARG A 201 -12.30 -22.46 9.53
CA ARG A 201 -13.38 -23.32 9.02
C ARG A 201 -14.76 -22.67 9.03
N LYS A 202 -14.98 -21.57 9.78
CA LYS A 202 -16.28 -20.89 9.86
C LYS A 202 -16.36 -19.59 9.04
N THR A 203 -15.23 -18.99 8.66
CA THR A 203 -15.19 -17.62 8.09
C THR A 203 -15.10 -17.55 6.56
N LEU A 204 -14.99 -18.69 5.86
CA LEU A 204 -14.96 -18.73 4.39
C LEU A 204 -16.33 -18.56 3.71
N LYS A 205 -17.44 -18.41 4.45
CA LYS A 205 -18.79 -18.19 3.88
C LYS A 205 -19.29 -16.74 3.89
N THR A 206 -18.53 -15.77 4.40
CA THR A 206 -19.07 -14.41 4.63
C THR A 206 -18.18 -13.28 4.07
N LYS A 207 -17.47 -13.51 2.96
CA LYS A 207 -16.72 -12.43 2.31
C LYS A 207 -16.76 -12.52 0.78
N MET A 208 -17.90 -12.16 0.22
CA MET A 208 -17.99 -11.70 -1.17
C MET A 208 -19.16 -10.71 -1.37
N ILE A 209 -19.28 -9.69 -0.51
CA ILE A 209 -19.95 -8.43 -0.88
C ILE A 209 -19.20 -7.29 -0.18
N LEU A 210 -18.22 -6.69 -0.85
CA LEU A 210 -17.80 -5.32 -0.54
C LEU A 210 -18.24 -4.45 -1.72
N SER A 211 -19.27 -3.65 -1.48
CA SER A 211 -19.74 -2.58 -2.35
C SER A 211 -18.74 -1.43 -2.36
N ALA A 212 -18.31 -1.01 -3.54
CA ALA A 212 -17.65 0.27 -3.76
C ALA A 212 -18.71 1.40 -3.76
N PRO A 213 -18.47 2.56 -3.13
CA PRO A 213 -19.31 3.74 -3.33
C PRO A 213 -18.76 4.53 -4.52
N ALA A 214 -19.41 4.44 -5.67
CA ALA A 214 -19.20 5.39 -6.75
C ALA A 214 -20.35 6.41 -6.71
N GLY A 215 -19.98 7.68 -6.54
CA GLY A 215 -20.88 8.81 -6.38
C GLY A 215 -21.85 8.96 -7.54
N GLY A 216 -23.07 9.38 -7.21
CA GLY A 216 -24.12 9.67 -8.16
C GLY A 216 -23.90 10.97 -8.92
N ILE A 217 -24.24 10.94 -10.20
CA ILE A 217 -24.76 12.08 -10.96
C ILE A 217 -26.02 11.56 -11.68
N PRO A 218 -27.18 12.24 -11.58
CA PRO A 218 -28.42 11.75 -12.18
C PRO A 218 -28.44 12.04 -13.69
N SER A 219 -28.72 10.99 -14.47
CA SER A 219 -29.01 11.05 -15.91
C SER A 219 -30.45 11.54 -16.12
N VAL A 220 -30.63 12.75 -16.65
CA VAL A 220 -31.90 13.27 -17.14
C VAL A 220 -32.16 12.72 -18.56
N LYS A 221 -33.38 12.25 -18.82
CA LYS A 221 -33.84 11.76 -20.14
C LYS A 221 -34.69 12.82 -20.86
N ASN A 222 -34.36 13.01 -22.14
CA ASN A 222 -35.18 13.32 -23.34
C ASN A 222 -36.06 14.59 -23.42
N ALA A 223 -35.91 15.36 -24.52
CA ALA A 223 -36.79 15.29 -25.71
C ALA A 223 -36.37 16.24 -26.87
N GLN A 224 -36.69 15.82 -28.11
CA GLN A 224 -36.70 16.50 -29.44
C GLN A 224 -35.34 16.96 -30.06
N GLN A 225 -34.80 16.38 -31.14
CA GLN A 225 -35.24 16.24 -32.56
C GLN A 225 -34.90 17.48 -33.42
N ASP A 226 -33.82 17.41 -34.22
CA ASP A 226 -33.85 17.39 -35.70
C ASP A 226 -32.44 17.45 -36.33
N SER A 227 -32.35 16.83 -37.49
CA SER A 227 -31.19 16.57 -38.36
C SER A 227 -30.49 17.81 -38.94
N ILE A 228 -29.19 17.70 -39.29
CA ILE A 228 -28.59 18.03 -40.62
C ILE A 228 -27.07 17.68 -40.65
N ALA A 229 -26.71 16.88 -41.66
CA ALA A 229 -25.48 16.79 -42.49
C ALA A 229 -24.04 16.85 -41.91
N ASP A 230 -23.26 15.85 -42.37
CA ASP A 230 -21.87 15.87 -42.85
C ASP A 230 -20.78 16.67 -42.11
N ALA A 231 -19.79 15.95 -41.57
CA ALA A 231 -18.40 15.96 -42.04
C ALA A 231 -17.46 15.30 -41.02
N GLU A 232 -16.70 14.32 -41.49
CA GLU A 232 -15.51 13.79 -40.83
C GLU A 232 -14.49 14.91 -40.55
N ALA A 233 -14.09 15.07 -39.30
CA ALA A 233 -12.97 15.94 -38.93
C ALA A 233 -12.13 15.27 -37.83
N HIS A 234 -11.34 14.27 -38.23
CA HIS A 234 -10.09 13.97 -37.53
C HIS A 234 -9.03 14.96 -38.01
N ASN A 235 -8.82 16.05 -37.27
CA ASN A 235 -7.61 16.88 -37.41
C ASN A 235 -7.20 17.42 -36.04
N LEU A 236 -6.43 16.62 -35.31
CA LEU A 236 -5.63 17.05 -34.16
C LEU A 236 -4.17 16.78 -34.51
N THR A 237 -3.47 17.75 -35.09
CA THR A 237 -2.01 17.85 -34.97
C THR A 237 -1.60 19.31 -35.09
N PHE A 238 -1.03 19.81 -33.99
CA PHE A 238 -0.45 21.15 -33.87
C PHE A 238 0.74 21.34 -34.82
N ILE A 239 0.77 22.50 -35.47
CA ILE A 239 1.92 23.07 -36.17
C ILE A 239 2.70 23.96 -35.19
N THR A 240 4.01 23.73 -35.05
CA THR A 240 4.96 24.79 -34.69
C THR A 240 6.12 24.75 -35.70
N GLN A 241 6.26 25.82 -36.48
CA GLN A 241 7.34 26.02 -37.43
C GLN A 241 8.60 26.47 -36.68
N GLY A 242 9.74 25.87 -37.03
CA GLY A 242 11.08 26.39 -36.76
C GLY A 242 11.87 26.37 -38.06
N THR A 243 12.21 27.54 -38.56
CA THR A 243 13.04 27.78 -39.73
C THR A 243 14.52 27.73 -39.34
N SER A 244 15.34 27.00 -40.11
CA SER A 244 16.71 27.42 -40.45
C SER A 244 17.34 26.44 -41.45
N ASP A 245 17.60 26.97 -42.63
CA ASP A 245 18.31 26.39 -43.76
C ASP A 245 19.77 25.99 -43.47
N SER A 246 20.27 25.16 -44.39
CA SER A 246 21.66 25.02 -44.86
C SER A 246 22.54 23.93 -44.23
N SER A 247 22.72 22.87 -45.03
CA SER A 247 23.90 22.02 -45.12
C SER A 247 24.38 22.15 -46.59
N PRO A 248 25.69 22.15 -46.93
CA PRO A 248 26.46 20.90 -46.89
C PRO A 248 27.96 20.99 -46.58
N ALA A 249 28.49 19.85 -46.11
CA ALA A 249 29.77 19.23 -46.43
C ALA A 249 31.10 19.98 -46.24
N GLY A 250 32.00 19.40 -45.41
CA GLY A 250 33.45 19.55 -45.60
C GLY A 250 34.32 19.31 -44.37
N GLY A 251 34.88 18.10 -44.25
CA GLY A 251 36.29 17.90 -43.87
C GLY A 251 36.70 17.90 -42.38
N LEU A 252 36.98 16.68 -41.89
CA LEU A 252 38.20 16.29 -41.15
C LEU A 252 38.66 17.11 -39.92
N SER A 253 38.56 16.54 -38.71
CA SER A 253 39.71 16.43 -37.78
C SER A 253 39.34 15.61 -36.52
N LEU A 254 40.09 14.54 -36.28
CA LEU A 254 40.32 13.85 -35.00
C LEU A 254 41.86 13.80 -34.82
N PRO A 255 42.44 13.55 -33.63
CA PRO A 255 41.84 13.36 -32.30
C PRO A 255 42.56 14.14 -31.16
N ALA A 256 42.05 13.97 -29.94
CA ALA A 256 42.64 14.35 -28.66
C ALA A 256 43.93 13.55 -28.31
N ILE A 257 44.78 14.10 -27.42
CA ILE A 257 45.53 13.40 -26.34
C ILE A 257 46.33 14.37 -25.46
N ARG A 258 46.25 14.12 -24.13
CA ARG A 258 47.14 14.44 -22.99
C ARG A 258 47.49 15.90 -22.66
N THR A 259 47.15 16.25 -21.42
CA THR A 259 48.06 16.96 -20.53
C THR A 259 48.35 16.07 -19.32
N GLY A 260 49.64 15.91 -19.02
CA GLY A 260 50.12 15.41 -17.73
C GLY A 260 50.12 16.51 -16.68
#